data_AF-A0A8J2RC14-F1
#
_entry.id   AF-A0A8J2RC14-F1
#
_cell.length_a   1.000
_cell.length_b   1.000
_cell.length_c   1.000
_cell.angle_alpha   90.00
_cell.angle_beta   90.00
_cell.angle_gamma   90.00
#
_symmetry.space_group_name_H-M   'P 1'
#
loop_
_entity.id
_entity.type
_entity.pdbx_description
1 polymer ?
#
loop_
_entity_poly.entity_id
_entity_poly.type
_entity_poly.pdbx_seq_one_letter_code
_entity_poly.pdbx_strand_id
1 'polypeptide(L)'
;MSNRTVAAKVRVPQQTCVNLTHESAKCPTSAIEEINRKCWADYAGRSTCAAVTHLGDKSNPVPVKIIWRITLVFGIVLTAVSTYFSTLSFMNMAGNSEMILQANSVNWFDGFEHPKYHICTSNTFNLTILSEMGFVDTEMISYLILSTSLFVASPALLQDEQRQRQMEFRFNEILTGKGIKDINEIIQLALLKCEDIIAGCISPGVYADSADCCAKFFPSGSFVSTTGACVTTLSAPPMFQHIPSMAFGFVVLIRDSKKSSW
;
A
#
# COMPACT_ATOMS: atom_id res chain seq x y z
N MET A 1 21.15 -4.90 14.40
CA MET A 1 21.97 -3.67 14.36
C MET A 1 21.07 -2.50 14.00
N SER A 2 21.16 -1.42 14.78
CA SER A 2 20.21 -0.30 14.82
C SER A 2 20.54 0.73 13.74
N ASN A 3 19.64 0.92 12.76
CA ASN A 3 19.78 1.99 11.78
C ASN A 3 19.14 3.28 12.32
N ARG A 4 20.01 4.19 12.77
CA ARG A 4 19.67 5.56 13.13
C ARG A 4 19.38 6.36 11.86
N THR A 5 18.15 6.83 11.75
CA THR A 5 17.74 7.95 10.90
C THR A 5 18.57 9.18 11.26
N VAL A 6 19.44 9.62 10.35
CA VAL A 6 20.08 10.93 10.45
C VAL A 6 19.04 11.95 10.02
N ALA A 7 18.34 12.51 11.01
CA ALA A 7 17.53 13.69 10.82
C ALA A 7 18.46 14.86 10.43
N ALA A 8 18.48 15.18 9.14
CA ALA A 8 19.03 16.44 8.66
C ALA A 8 18.21 17.57 9.29
N LYS A 9 18.76 18.16 10.36
CA LYS A 9 18.22 19.34 11.02
C LYS A 9 18.36 20.51 10.05
N VAL A 10 17.36 20.69 9.20
CA VAL A 10 17.18 21.91 8.42
C VAL A 10 16.99 23.02 9.44
N ARG A 11 18.08 23.76 9.68
CA ARG A 11 18.06 24.96 10.49
C ARG A 11 17.38 26.01 9.63
N VAL A 12 16.04 26.03 9.70
CA VAL A 12 15.25 27.19 9.30
C VAL A 12 15.92 28.38 9.98
N PRO A 13 16.36 29.42 9.25
CA PRO A 13 16.70 30.67 9.92
C PRO A 13 15.39 31.10 10.56
N GLN A 14 15.29 30.87 11.88
CA GLN A 14 14.31 31.48 12.73
C GLN A 14 14.44 32.96 12.43
N GLN A 15 13.49 33.46 11.64
CA GLN A 15 13.25 34.86 11.48
C GLN A 15 12.65 35.26 12.82
N THR A 16 13.52 35.37 13.81
CA THR A 16 13.23 35.96 15.10
C THR A 16 12.97 37.41 14.76
N CYS A 17 11.71 37.73 14.46
CA CYS A 17 11.18 39.03 14.77
C CYS A 17 11.51 39.22 16.25
N VAL A 18 12.61 39.93 16.51
CA VAL A 18 12.87 40.42 17.85
C VAL A 18 11.65 41.27 18.15
N ASN A 19 10.81 40.77 19.05
CA ASN A 19 9.84 41.55 19.80
C ASN A 19 10.66 42.68 20.46
N LEU A 20 10.78 43.81 19.76
CA LEU A 20 11.10 45.05 20.41
C LEU A 20 9.86 45.40 21.21
N THR A 21 9.89 44.93 22.45
CA THR A 21 8.99 45.33 23.52
C THR A 21 8.80 46.84 23.47
N HIS A 22 7.58 47.23 23.80
CA HIS A 22 6.98 48.56 23.79
C HIS A 22 7.69 49.58 24.74
N GLU A 23 8.98 49.44 24.99
CA GLU A 23 9.72 50.11 26.08
C GLU A 23 10.83 51.08 25.64
N SER A 24 11.07 51.30 24.34
CA SER A 24 12.12 52.24 23.90
C SER A 24 11.65 53.44 23.06
N ALA A 25 10.36 53.68 22.92
CA ALA A 25 9.85 54.84 22.16
C ALA A 25 8.95 55.74 23.01
N LYS A 26 9.42 56.18 24.19
CA LYS A 26 8.83 57.35 24.85
C LYS A 26 9.30 58.62 24.14
N CYS A 27 8.53 59.11 23.17
CA CYS A 27 8.68 60.46 22.64
C CYS A 27 7.87 61.45 23.51
N PRO A 28 8.48 62.50 24.10
CA PRO A 28 7.74 63.53 24.84
C PRO A 28 6.87 64.40 23.90
N THR A 29 5.73 64.84 24.41
CA THR A 29 4.54 65.31 23.66
C THR A 29 4.47 66.81 23.32
N SER A 30 5.59 67.51 23.10
CA SER A 30 5.54 68.88 22.56
C SER A 30 6.74 69.17 21.64
N ALA A 31 6.45 69.68 20.43
CA ALA A 31 7.27 69.67 19.21
C ALA A 31 7.22 68.36 18.39
N ILE A 32 6.00 67.92 18.09
CA ILE A 32 5.66 66.60 17.52
C ILE A 32 6.34 66.34 16.16
N GLU A 33 6.44 67.31 15.26
CA GLU A 33 6.97 67.05 13.90
C GLU A 33 8.48 66.82 13.86
N GLU A 34 9.27 67.62 14.57
CA GLU A 34 10.74 67.52 14.52
C GLU A 34 11.24 66.31 15.31
N ILE A 35 10.56 65.99 16.43
CA ILE A 35 10.82 64.80 17.24
C ILE A 35 10.41 63.54 16.46
N ASN A 36 9.25 63.53 15.79
CA ASN A 36 8.85 62.41 14.93
C ASN A 36 9.83 62.19 13.78
N ARG A 37 10.39 63.24 13.17
CA ARG A 37 11.42 63.11 12.13
C ARG A 37 12.72 62.52 12.66
N LYS A 38 13.17 62.92 13.86
CA LYS A 38 14.39 62.37 14.48
C LYS A 38 14.19 60.91 14.89
N CYS A 39 13.04 60.58 15.47
CA CYS A 39 12.68 59.21 15.84
C CYS A 39 12.54 58.29 14.61
N TRP A 40 11.93 58.80 13.52
CA TRP A 40 11.80 58.07 12.27
C TRP A 40 13.16 57.78 11.63
N ALA A 41 14.07 58.76 11.62
CA ALA A 41 15.40 58.58 11.05
C ALA A 41 16.25 57.57 11.85
N ASP A 42 16.17 57.58 13.18
CA ASP A 42 16.85 56.59 14.04
C ASP A 42 16.25 55.18 13.86
N TYR A 43 14.92 55.06 13.82
CA TYR A 43 14.24 53.79 13.52
C TYR A 43 14.65 53.24 12.15
N ALA A 44 14.62 54.10 11.13
CA ALA A 44 14.95 53.72 9.77
C ALA A 44 16.42 53.32 9.61
N GLY A 45 17.34 54.02 10.29
CA GLY A 45 18.78 53.69 10.30
C GLY A 45 19.10 52.36 10.97
N ARG A 46 18.23 51.88 11.88
CA ARG A 46 18.35 50.55 12.53
C ARG A 46 17.53 49.46 11.84
N SER A 47 16.77 49.80 10.80
CA SER A 47 15.96 48.82 10.08
C SER A 47 16.83 47.89 9.23
N THR A 48 16.46 46.62 9.16
CA THR A 48 17.06 45.64 8.24
C THR A 48 16.45 45.73 6.84
N CYS A 49 15.40 46.52 6.65
CA CYS A 49 14.79 46.75 5.34
C CYS A 49 15.56 47.84 4.58
N ALA A 50 16.22 47.46 3.49
CA ALA A 50 17.04 48.35 2.67
C ALA A 50 16.28 49.59 2.14
N ALA A 51 15.01 49.43 1.76
CA ALA A 51 14.23 50.57 1.30
C ALA A 51 13.89 51.55 2.45
N VAL A 52 13.74 51.06 3.69
CA VAL A 52 13.46 51.90 4.86
C VAL A 52 14.69 52.70 5.27
N THR A 53 15.89 52.11 5.23
CA THR A 53 17.15 52.80 5.57
C THR A 53 17.40 53.99 4.64
N HIS A 54 17.23 53.82 3.32
CA HIS A 54 17.39 54.90 2.34
C HIS A 54 16.35 56.03 2.47
N LEU A 55 15.14 55.72 2.98
CA LEU A 55 14.10 56.72 3.25
C LEU A 55 14.35 57.52 4.53
N GLY A 56 14.98 56.91 5.53
CA GLY A 56 15.39 57.55 6.78
C GLY A 56 16.62 58.45 6.66
N ASP A 57 17.47 58.17 5.67
CA ASP A 57 18.70 58.92 5.45
C ASP A 57 18.41 60.37 5.02
N LYS A 58 18.99 61.33 5.74
CA LYS A 58 18.83 62.76 5.51
C LYS A 58 19.66 63.25 4.32
N SER A 59 20.69 62.51 3.91
CA SER A 59 21.60 62.89 2.81
C SER A 59 20.99 62.68 1.42
N ASN A 60 19.96 61.82 1.31
CA ASN A 60 19.35 61.50 0.02
C ASN A 60 18.42 62.63 -0.48
N PRO A 61 18.54 63.07 -1.75
CA PRO A 61 17.67 64.08 -2.34
C PRO A 61 16.24 63.56 -2.53
N VAL A 62 15.26 64.48 -2.58
CA VAL A 62 13.81 64.16 -2.64
C VAL A 62 13.44 63.18 -3.77
N PRO A 63 13.96 63.30 -5.01
CA PRO A 63 13.64 62.36 -6.09
C PRO A 63 14.05 60.91 -5.78
N VAL A 64 15.21 60.72 -5.14
CA VAL A 64 15.70 59.38 -4.75
C VAL A 64 14.78 58.76 -3.69
N LYS A 65 14.29 59.57 -2.74
CA LYS A 65 13.31 59.11 -1.74
C LYS A 65 11.97 58.70 -2.35
N ILE A 66 11.53 59.36 -3.42
CA ILE A 66 10.30 58.99 -4.14
C ILE A 66 10.47 57.60 -4.78
N ILE A 67 11.60 57.36 -5.45
CA ILE A 67 11.90 56.06 -6.06
C ILE A 67 11.87 54.96 -4.99
N TRP A 68 12.55 55.16 -3.85
CA TRP A 68 12.56 54.18 -2.77
C TRP A 68 11.18 53.91 -2.16
N ARG A 69 10.29 54.91 -2.10
CA ARG A 69 8.88 54.70 -1.69
C ARG A 69 8.15 53.80 -2.67
N ILE A 70 8.30 54.05 -3.97
CA ILE A 70 7.68 53.23 -5.02
C ILE A 70 8.22 51.80 -4.94
N THR A 71 9.54 51.63 -4.82
CA THR A 71 10.19 50.33 -4.69
C THR A 71 9.71 49.59 -3.43
N LEU A 72 9.53 50.27 -2.30
CA LEU A 72 9.03 49.67 -1.07
C LEU A 72 7.59 49.18 -1.23
N VAL A 73 6.70 50.02 -1.78
CA VAL A 73 5.28 49.65 -1.99
C VAL A 73 5.18 48.48 -2.97
N PHE A 74 5.90 48.55 -4.09
CA PHE A 74 5.89 47.48 -5.09
C PHE A 74 6.48 46.18 -4.53
N GLY A 75 7.56 46.27 -3.76
CA GLY A 75 8.18 45.12 -3.09
C GLY A 75 7.24 44.43 -2.10
N ILE A 76 6.49 45.19 -1.30
CA ILE A 76 5.50 44.62 -0.37
C ILE A 76 4.39 43.89 -1.15
N VAL A 77 3.84 44.51 -2.19
CA VAL A 77 2.77 43.92 -3.01
C VAL A 77 3.24 42.62 -3.68
N LEU A 78 4.41 42.64 -4.32
CA LEU A 78 4.97 41.44 -4.95
C LEU A 78 5.24 40.32 -3.94
N THR A 79 5.76 40.66 -2.76
CA THR A 79 6.04 39.68 -1.71
C THR A 79 4.74 39.06 -1.18
N ALA A 80 3.70 39.87 -0.96
CA ALA A 80 2.40 39.38 -0.52
C ALA A 80 1.77 38.43 -1.56
N VAL A 81 1.78 38.82 -2.84
CA VAL A 81 1.25 38.00 -3.94
C VAL A 81 2.03 36.69 -4.08
N SER A 82 3.38 36.76 -4.07
CA SER A 82 4.23 35.57 -4.13
C SER A 82 4.00 34.62 -2.96
N THR A 83 3.85 35.17 -1.75
CA THR A 83 3.59 34.38 -0.53
C THR A 83 2.23 33.71 -0.62
N TYR A 84 1.20 34.42 -1.10
CA TYR A 84 -0.14 33.88 -1.30
C TYR A 84 -0.13 32.67 -2.26
N PHE A 85 0.47 32.81 -3.45
CA PHE A 85 0.56 31.72 -4.42
C PHE A 85 1.39 30.53 -3.92
N SER A 86 2.50 30.80 -3.22
CA SER A 86 3.35 29.74 -2.65
C SER A 86 2.60 28.97 -1.56
N THR A 87 1.90 29.69 -0.68
CA THR A 87 1.09 29.08 0.39
C THR A 87 -0.06 28.26 -0.19
N LEU A 88 -0.75 28.78 -1.22
CA LEU A 88 -1.82 28.06 -1.90
C LEU A 88 -1.31 26.78 -2.57
N SER A 89 -0.15 26.85 -3.23
CA SER A 89 0.48 25.69 -3.88
C SER A 89 0.89 24.62 -2.86
N PHE A 90 1.40 25.03 -1.70
CA PHE A 90 1.72 24.12 -0.60
C PHE A 90 0.46 23.51 0.02
N MET A 91 -0.59 24.31 0.24
CA MET A 91 -1.86 23.84 0.78
C MET A 91 -2.57 22.86 -0.15
N ASN A 92 -2.42 23.02 -1.46
CA ASN A 92 -3.00 22.12 -2.44
C ASN A 92 -2.28 20.76 -2.52
N MET A 93 -1.15 20.58 -1.83
CA MET A 93 -0.40 19.32 -1.71
C MET A 93 -0.35 18.52 -3.02
N ALA A 94 -0.06 19.18 -4.14
CA ALA A 94 -0.01 18.52 -5.44
C ALA A 94 1.15 17.50 -5.43
N GLY A 95 0.81 16.23 -5.31
CA GLY A 95 1.75 15.14 -5.42
C GLY A 95 2.12 14.92 -6.89
N ASN A 96 3.39 15.08 -7.23
CA ASN A 96 3.91 14.63 -8.50
C ASN A 96 4.37 13.18 -8.34
N SER A 97 3.83 12.28 -9.15
CA SER A 97 4.35 10.92 -9.25
C SER A 97 5.47 10.89 -10.28
N GLU A 98 6.63 10.39 -9.87
CA GLU A 98 7.70 10.02 -10.78
C GLU A 98 7.66 8.50 -10.96
N MET A 99 7.58 8.04 -12.20
CA MET A 99 7.71 6.62 -12.52
C MET A 99 9.15 6.34 -12.93
N ILE A 100 9.89 5.69 -12.05
CA ILE A 100 11.25 5.23 -12.34
C ILE A 100 11.19 3.71 -12.52
N LEU A 101 11.50 3.25 -13.73
CA LEU A 101 11.76 1.84 -13.99
C LEU A 101 13.18 1.52 -13.54
N GLN A 102 13.33 1.23 -12.25
CA GLN A 102 14.59 0.75 -11.72
C GLN A 102 14.70 -0.75 -12.03
N ALA A 103 15.37 -1.09 -13.13
CA ALA A 103 15.90 -2.43 -13.31
C ALA A 103 17.02 -2.60 -12.28
N ASN A 104 16.70 -3.15 -11.10
CA ASN A 104 17.59 -3.17 -9.93
C ASN A 104 19.04 -3.53 -10.30
N SER A 105 19.92 -2.54 -10.17
CA SER A 105 21.33 -2.73 -9.84
C SER A 105 21.51 -2.83 -8.32
N VAL A 106 20.59 -3.52 -7.64
CA VAL A 106 20.67 -3.79 -6.20
C VAL A 106 21.17 -5.21 -6.08
N ASN A 107 22.48 -5.32 -5.83
CA ASN A 107 23.26 -6.50 -5.50
C ASN A 107 23.07 -7.71 -6.43
N TRP A 108 24.10 -7.99 -7.22
CA TRP A 108 24.27 -9.25 -7.97
C TRP A 108 24.24 -10.53 -7.09
N PHE A 109 24.08 -10.37 -5.77
CA PHE A 109 23.98 -11.41 -4.74
C PHE A 109 22.66 -11.41 -3.95
N ASP A 110 21.76 -10.43 -4.14
CA ASP A 110 20.39 -10.47 -3.59
C ASP A 110 19.42 -10.65 -4.75
N GLY A 111 19.07 -11.91 -5.02
CA GLY A 111 18.16 -12.28 -6.10
C GLY A 111 16.80 -11.57 -6.00
N PHE A 112 16.12 -11.42 -7.15
CA PHE A 112 14.74 -10.96 -7.17
C PHE A 112 13.86 -11.96 -6.43
N GLU A 113 13.17 -11.52 -5.38
CA GLU A 113 12.11 -12.30 -4.76
C GLU A 113 11.04 -12.60 -5.80
N HIS A 114 10.82 -13.88 -6.07
CA HIS A 114 9.75 -14.30 -6.96
C HIS A 114 8.39 -14.06 -6.28
N PRO A 115 7.37 -13.62 -7.04
CA PRO A 115 6.05 -13.41 -6.49
C PRO A 115 5.49 -14.72 -5.95
N LYS A 116 4.67 -14.62 -4.91
CA LYS A 116 3.91 -15.76 -4.42
C LYS A 116 2.86 -16.16 -5.45
N TYR A 117 2.89 -17.42 -5.86
CA TYR A 117 1.88 -17.97 -6.76
C TYR A 117 0.74 -18.56 -5.93
N HIS A 118 -0.47 -18.15 -6.27
CA HIS A 118 -1.72 -18.69 -5.74
C HIS A 118 -2.44 -19.39 -6.89
N ILE A 119 -2.57 -20.71 -6.80
CA ILE A 119 -3.13 -21.54 -7.86
C ILE A 119 -4.37 -22.23 -7.29
N CYS A 120 -5.49 -22.11 -7.99
CA CYS A 120 -6.76 -22.69 -7.60
C CYS A 120 -7.34 -23.53 -8.72
N THR A 121 -7.97 -24.65 -8.38
CA THR A 121 -8.80 -25.44 -9.28
C THR A 121 -10.27 -25.20 -8.96
N SER A 122 -11.14 -25.34 -9.96
CA SER A 122 -12.59 -25.23 -9.79
C SER A 122 -13.19 -26.37 -8.95
N ASN A 123 -12.47 -27.48 -8.82
CA ASN A 123 -12.90 -28.61 -8.02
C ASN A 123 -12.35 -28.44 -6.60
N THR A 124 -13.20 -28.45 -5.58
CA THR A 124 -12.75 -28.36 -4.18
C THR A 124 -12.38 -29.74 -3.63
N PHE A 125 -13.16 -30.76 -3.97
CA PHE A 125 -13.07 -32.06 -3.33
C PHE A 125 -12.78 -33.16 -4.35
N ASN A 126 -12.15 -34.23 -3.89
CA ASN A 126 -12.04 -35.48 -4.61
C ASN A 126 -13.43 -36.13 -4.67
N LEU A 127 -14.05 -36.12 -5.85
CA LEU A 127 -15.41 -36.61 -6.05
C LEU A 127 -15.57 -38.09 -5.70
N THR A 128 -14.53 -38.91 -5.86
CA THR A 128 -14.59 -40.33 -5.49
C THR A 128 -14.73 -40.49 -3.99
N ILE A 129 -13.86 -39.85 -3.20
CA ILE A 129 -13.93 -39.88 -1.73
C ILE A 129 -15.24 -39.27 -1.23
N LEU A 130 -15.65 -38.15 -1.85
CA LEU A 130 -16.89 -37.47 -1.49
C LEU A 130 -18.13 -38.35 -1.74
N SER A 131 -18.13 -39.13 -2.84
CA SER A 131 -19.18 -40.09 -3.14
C SER A 131 -19.23 -41.25 -2.14
N GLU A 132 -18.07 -41.74 -1.67
CA GLU A 132 -18.00 -42.79 -0.63
C GLU A 132 -18.57 -42.30 0.72
N MET A 133 -18.43 -41.00 0.99
CA MET A 133 -19.05 -40.32 2.13
C MET A 133 -20.56 -40.08 1.96
N GLY A 134 -21.16 -40.46 0.83
CA GLY A 134 -22.60 -40.34 0.58
C GLY A 134 -23.01 -39.01 -0.06
N PHE A 135 -22.06 -38.13 -0.38
CA PHE A 135 -22.31 -36.89 -1.10
C PHE A 135 -22.22 -37.14 -2.61
N VAL A 136 -23.28 -37.72 -3.17
CA VAL A 136 -23.37 -38.09 -4.59
C VAL A 136 -24.05 -37.00 -5.42
N ASP A 137 -25.02 -36.31 -4.85
CA ASP A 137 -25.82 -35.30 -5.54
C ASP A 137 -25.08 -33.95 -5.65
N THR A 138 -25.09 -33.35 -6.84
CA THR A 138 -24.46 -32.05 -7.10
C THR A 138 -25.03 -30.93 -6.22
N GLU A 139 -26.32 -31.00 -5.87
CA GLU A 139 -26.96 -30.06 -4.94
C GLU A 139 -26.34 -30.14 -3.54
N MET A 140 -26.02 -31.36 -3.07
CA MET A 140 -25.49 -31.58 -1.72
C MET A 140 -24.00 -31.27 -1.64
N ILE A 141 -23.27 -31.50 -2.73
CA ILE A 141 -21.89 -31.02 -2.90
C ILE A 141 -21.85 -29.49 -2.92
N SER A 142 -22.79 -28.84 -3.62
CA SER A 142 -22.89 -27.38 -3.66
C SER A 142 -23.23 -26.82 -2.27
N TYR A 143 -24.13 -27.48 -1.53
CA TYR A 143 -24.46 -27.12 -0.16
C TYR A 143 -23.26 -27.25 0.80
N LEU A 144 -22.46 -28.31 0.67
CA LEU A 144 -21.21 -28.48 1.41
C LEU A 144 -20.21 -27.35 1.10
N ILE A 145 -20.04 -26.98 -0.17
CA ILE A 145 -19.14 -25.86 -0.53
C ILE A 145 -19.63 -24.55 0.09
N LEU A 146 -20.94 -24.28 0.07
CA LEU A 146 -21.52 -23.10 0.70
C LEU A 146 -21.35 -23.10 2.22
N SER A 147 -21.50 -24.23 2.90
CA SER A 147 -21.33 -24.32 4.35
C SER A 147 -19.88 -24.17 4.80
N THR A 148 -18.92 -24.54 3.94
CA THR A 148 -17.48 -24.31 4.19
C THR A 148 -17.00 -22.90 3.90
N SER A 149 -17.76 -22.13 3.10
CA SER A 149 -17.38 -20.79 2.70
C SER A 149 -18.00 -19.73 3.61
N LEU A 150 -17.16 -19.06 4.42
CA LEU A 150 -17.58 -17.94 5.28
C LEU A 150 -18.16 -16.74 4.51
N PHE A 151 -17.99 -16.68 3.18
CA PHE A 151 -18.30 -15.50 2.36
C PHE A 151 -19.29 -15.75 1.23
N VAL A 152 -19.79 -16.97 1.05
CA VAL A 152 -20.73 -17.30 -0.03
C VAL A 152 -22.01 -17.86 0.56
N ALA A 153 -22.89 -16.98 1.03
CA ALA A 153 -24.30 -17.33 1.15
C ALA A 153 -24.92 -17.20 -0.24
N SER A 154 -25.30 -18.32 -0.88
CA SER A 154 -26.00 -18.25 -2.16
C SER A 154 -27.33 -17.51 -1.95
N PRO A 155 -27.58 -16.38 -2.64
CA PRO A 155 -28.83 -15.64 -2.51
C PRO A 155 -30.06 -16.50 -2.84
N ALA A 156 -29.89 -17.50 -3.70
CA ALA A 156 -30.94 -18.43 -4.10
C ALA A 156 -31.32 -19.42 -2.98
N LEU A 157 -30.40 -19.76 -2.06
CA LEU A 157 -30.74 -20.56 -0.88
C LEU A 157 -31.45 -19.74 0.19
N LEU A 158 -31.09 -18.46 0.33
CA LEU A 158 -31.72 -17.56 1.31
C LEU A 158 -33.18 -17.22 0.96
N GLN A 159 -33.58 -17.35 -0.30
CA GLN A 159 -34.94 -17.05 -0.75
C GLN A 159 -35.93 -18.21 -0.53
N ASP A 160 -35.46 -19.44 -0.31
CA ASP A 160 -36.30 -20.63 -0.18
C ASP A 160 -35.99 -21.38 1.13
N GLU A 161 -36.58 -20.92 2.24
CA GLU A 161 -36.39 -21.51 3.56
C GLU A 161 -36.79 -22.99 3.62
N GLN A 162 -37.81 -23.41 2.86
CA GLN A 162 -38.25 -24.81 2.88
C GLN A 162 -37.20 -25.71 2.24
N ARG A 163 -36.64 -25.29 1.10
CA ARG A 163 -35.55 -26.02 0.44
C ARG A 163 -34.27 -26.02 1.27
N GLN A 164 -33.95 -24.92 1.95
CA GLN A 164 -32.81 -24.88 2.87
C GLN A 164 -32.95 -25.90 4.01
N ARG A 165 -34.13 -25.95 4.67
CA ARG A 165 -34.39 -26.93 5.75
C ARG A 165 -34.32 -28.39 5.25
N GLN A 166 -34.81 -28.65 4.04
CA GLN A 166 -34.71 -29.98 3.44
C GLN A 166 -33.26 -30.39 3.16
N MET A 167 -32.44 -29.46 2.64
CA MET A 167 -31.02 -29.71 2.41
C MET A 167 -30.27 -29.89 3.73
N GLU A 168 -30.54 -29.09 4.74
CA GLU A 168 -29.94 -29.23 6.08
C GLU A 168 -30.30 -30.57 6.73
N PHE A 169 -31.55 -31.00 6.61
CA PHE A 169 -31.98 -32.31 7.12
C PHE A 169 -31.24 -33.46 6.42
N ARG A 170 -31.18 -33.45 5.09
CA ARG A 170 -30.45 -34.45 4.31
C ARG A 170 -28.95 -34.43 4.61
N PHE A 171 -28.38 -33.25 4.76
CA PHE A 171 -26.97 -33.07 5.12
C PHE A 171 -26.67 -33.70 6.48
N ASN A 172 -27.50 -33.42 7.49
CA ASN A 172 -27.36 -34.00 8.83
C ASN A 172 -27.62 -35.51 8.86
N GLU A 173 -28.53 -36.02 8.02
CA GLU A 173 -28.77 -37.46 7.86
C GLU A 173 -27.52 -38.16 7.31
N ILE A 174 -26.87 -37.58 6.29
CA ILE A 174 -25.60 -38.10 5.73
C ILE A 174 -24.49 -38.07 6.78
N LEU A 175 -24.32 -36.95 7.49
CA LEU A 175 -23.33 -36.82 8.56
C LEU A 175 -23.52 -37.90 9.65
N THR A 176 -24.75 -38.03 10.14
CA THR A 176 -25.09 -38.98 11.22
C THR A 176 -24.96 -40.42 10.74
N GLY A 177 -25.44 -40.72 9.53
CA GLY A 177 -25.39 -42.06 8.93
C GLY A 177 -23.98 -42.56 8.65
N LYS A 178 -23.03 -41.65 8.42
CA LYS A 178 -21.61 -41.95 8.21
C LYS A 178 -20.73 -41.73 9.45
N GLY A 179 -21.30 -41.27 10.55
CA GLY A 179 -20.58 -40.99 11.80
C GLY A 179 -19.63 -39.80 11.74
N ILE A 180 -19.81 -38.89 10.77
CA ILE A 180 -19.00 -37.68 10.59
C ILE A 180 -19.44 -36.65 11.62
N LYS A 181 -18.51 -36.15 12.43
CA LYS A 181 -18.84 -35.25 13.55
C LYS A 181 -18.78 -33.78 13.17
N ASP A 182 -17.93 -33.44 12.20
CA ASP A 182 -17.66 -32.06 11.82
C ASP A 182 -17.43 -31.96 10.31
N ILE A 183 -17.82 -30.83 9.71
CA ILE A 183 -17.55 -30.51 8.31
C ILE A 183 -16.02 -30.45 8.07
N ASN A 184 -15.25 -30.04 9.08
CA ASN A 184 -13.79 -30.04 9.00
C ASN A 184 -13.21 -31.45 8.75
N GLU A 185 -13.88 -32.50 9.20
CA GLU A 185 -13.49 -33.90 8.92
C GLU A 185 -13.66 -34.24 7.43
N ILE A 186 -14.75 -33.75 6.81
CA ILE A 186 -14.97 -33.87 5.37
C ILE A 186 -13.89 -33.12 4.61
N ILE A 187 -13.56 -31.89 5.03
CA ILE A 187 -12.50 -31.11 4.39
C ILE A 187 -11.17 -31.85 4.49
N GLN A 188 -10.77 -32.34 5.67
CA GLN A 188 -9.48 -33.02 5.83
C GLN A 188 -9.33 -34.27 4.96
N LEU A 189 -10.44 -35.00 4.74
CA LEU A 189 -10.41 -36.27 4.01
C LEU A 189 -10.66 -36.10 2.51
N ALA A 190 -11.57 -35.22 2.12
CA ALA A 190 -12.03 -35.09 0.74
C ALA A 190 -11.42 -33.91 0.00
N LEU A 191 -10.77 -32.95 0.66
CA LEU A 191 -10.10 -31.83 -0.02
C LEU A 191 -9.03 -32.36 -0.98
N LEU A 192 -9.03 -31.85 -2.21
CA LEU A 192 -7.97 -32.17 -3.16
C LEU A 192 -6.62 -31.77 -2.57
N LYS A 193 -5.67 -32.70 -2.58
CA LYS A 193 -4.32 -32.44 -2.07
C LYS A 193 -3.54 -31.61 -3.09
N CYS A 194 -2.40 -31.09 -2.67
CA CYS A 194 -1.51 -30.37 -3.57
C CYS A 194 -1.13 -31.23 -4.79
N GLU A 195 -0.90 -32.52 -4.55
CA GLU A 195 -0.50 -33.49 -5.56
C GLU A 195 -1.62 -33.77 -6.58
N ASP A 196 -2.88 -33.57 -6.20
CA ASP A 196 -4.02 -33.70 -7.11
C ASP A 196 -4.15 -32.51 -8.06
N ILE A 197 -3.57 -31.35 -7.69
CA ILE A 197 -3.61 -30.09 -8.44
C ILE A 197 -2.34 -29.92 -9.28
N ILE A 198 -1.18 -30.25 -8.72
CA ILE A 198 0.14 -30.03 -9.32
C ILE A 198 0.74 -31.35 -9.79
N ALA A 199 1.01 -31.46 -11.09
CA ALA A 199 1.68 -32.62 -11.69
C ALA A 199 3.20 -32.62 -11.43
N GLY A 200 3.81 -31.45 -11.25
CA GLY A 200 5.23 -31.28 -10.95
C GLY A 200 5.64 -29.82 -11.13
N CYS A 201 6.92 -29.52 -10.90
CA CYS A 201 7.46 -28.19 -11.20
C CYS A 201 8.90 -28.23 -11.66
N ILE A 202 9.31 -27.14 -12.31
CA ILE A 202 10.65 -26.90 -12.79
C ILE A 202 11.15 -25.64 -12.09
N SER A 203 12.27 -25.78 -11.40
CA SER A 203 13.01 -24.70 -10.73
C SER A 203 14.47 -24.82 -11.19
N PRO A 204 15.10 -23.69 -11.55
CA PRO A 204 15.84 -23.53 -12.79
C PRO A 204 16.74 -24.73 -13.11
N GLY A 205 16.34 -25.48 -14.15
CA GLY A 205 17.08 -26.64 -14.67
C GLY A 205 16.79 -27.99 -13.99
N VAL A 206 16.03 -28.04 -12.90
CA VAL A 206 15.70 -29.28 -12.19
C VAL A 206 14.19 -29.51 -12.19
N TYR A 207 13.78 -30.68 -12.68
CA TYR A 207 12.41 -31.17 -12.58
C TYR A 207 12.19 -31.84 -11.22
N ALA A 208 11.13 -31.43 -10.52
CA ALA A 208 10.60 -32.10 -9.34
C ALA A 208 9.24 -32.71 -9.69
N ASP A 209 9.01 -33.94 -9.25
CA ASP A 209 7.71 -34.58 -9.40
C ASP A 209 6.64 -33.92 -8.51
N SER A 210 5.39 -34.39 -8.60
CA SER A 210 4.26 -33.83 -7.87
C SER A 210 4.51 -33.74 -6.36
N ALA A 211 5.00 -34.82 -5.73
CA ALA A 211 5.19 -34.90 -4.29
C ALA A 211 6.35 -34.01 -3.83
N ASP A 212 7.50 -34.09 -4.52
CA ASP A 212 8.67 -33.27 -4.21
C ASP A 212 8.39 -31.78 -4.43
N CYS A 213 7.63 -31.45 -5.48
CA CYS A 213 7.22 -30.09 -5.76
C CYS A 213 6.31 -29.52 -4.66
N CYS A 214 5.31 -30.29 -4.25
CA CYS A 214 4.37 -29.90 -3.20
C CYS A 214 5.07 -29.74 -1.85
N ALA A 215 5.91 -30.69 -1.45
CA ALA A 215 6.66 -30.61 -0.20
C ALA A 215 7.63 -29.43 -0.17
N LYS A 216 8.31 -29.14 -1.30
CA LYS A 216 9.37 -28.13 -1.35
C LYS A 216 8.85 -26.71 -1.57
N PHE A 217 7.82 -26.53 -2.38
CA PHE A 217 7.36 -25.20 -2.81
C PHE A 217 5.96 -24.84 -2.30
N PHE A 218 5.15 -25.83 -1.93
CA PHE A 218 3.78 -25.65 -1.43
C PHE A 218 3.56 -26.31 -0.05
N PRO A 219 4.40 -26.02 0.96
CA PRO A 219 4.42 -26.75 2.23
C PRO A 219 3.16 -26.56 3.08
N SER A 220 2.36 -25.53 2.80
CA SER A 220 1.07 -25.31 3.47
C SER A 220 -0.01 -26.31 3.05
N GLY A 221 0.23 -27.08 1.99
CA GLY A 221 -0.79 -27.94 1.41
C GLY A 221 -1.91 -27.15 0.74
N SER A 222 -3.02 -27.84 0.47
CA SER A 222 -4.21 -27.26 -0.10
C SER A 222 -5.14 -26.70 0.97
N PHE A 223 -5.91 -25.68 0.59
CA PHE A 223 -6.95 -25.09 1.43
C PHE A 223 -8.20 -24.78 0.60
N VAL A 224 -9.34 -24.66 1.27
CA VAL A 224 -10.62 -24.30 0.64
C VAL A 224 -10.68 -22.78 0.44
N SER A 225 -11.02 -22.38 -0.78
CA SER A 225 -11.32 -21.00 -1.17
C SER A 225 -12.70 -20.94 -1.81
N THR A 226 -13.22 -19.72 -2.00
CA THR A 226 -14.48 -19.49 -2.74
C THR A 226 -14.42 -19.97 -4.19
N THR A 227 -13.22 -20.11 -4.75
CA THR A 227 -12.97 -20.58 -6.12
C THR A 227 -12.74 -22.08 -6.24
N GLY A 228 -12.56 -22.77 -5.10
CA GLY A 228 -12.29 -24.21 -5.03
C GLY A 228 -11.08 -24.54 -4.16
N ALA A 229 -10.39 -25.65 -4.44
CA ALA A 229 -9.17 -26.00 -3.73
C ALA A 229 -7.98 -25.19 -4.27
N CYS A 230 -7.23 -24.57 -3.37
CA CYS A 230 -6.10 -23.71 -3.72
C CYS A 230 -4.81 -24.14 -3.02
N VAL A 231 -3.69 -23.84 -3.66
CA VAL A 231 -2.33 -24.00 -3.12
C VAL A 231 -1.57 -22.69 -3.28
N THR A 232 -0.72 -22.40 -2.30
CA THR A 232 0.08 -21.17 -2.27
C THR A 232 1.54 -21.51 -2.07
N THR A 233 2.42 -20.87 -2.85
CA THR A 233 3.85 -20.96 -2.59
C THR A 233 4.22 -20.17 -1.34
N LEU A 234 4.84 -20.82 -0.34
CA LEU A 234 5.21 -20.16 0.92
C LEU A 234 6.39 -19.19 0.72
N SER A 235 7.35 -19.62 -0.10
CA SER A 235 8.46 -18.82 -0.60
C SER A 235 8.97 -19.49 -1.87
N ALA A 236 9.08 -18.74 -2.96
CA ALA A 236 9.79 -19.24 -4.12
C ALA A 236 11.29 -19.38 -3.75
N PRO A 237 11.99 -20.41 -4.23
CA PRO A 237 13.43 -20.50 -4.01
C PRO A 237 14.08 -19.21 -4.54
N PRO A 238 15.08 -18.64 -3.84
CA PRO A 238 15.79 -17.47 -4.35
C PRO A 238 16.41 -17.84 -5.69
N MET A 239 15.80 -17.38 -6.78
CA MET A 239 16.31 -17.60 -8.12
C MET A 239 17.07 -16.35 -8.53
N PHE A 240 18.36 -16.53 -8.71
CA PHE A 240 19.21 -15.56 -9.39
C PHE A 240 18.85 -15.58 -10.88
N GLN A 241 17.79 -14.88 -11.25
CA GLN A 241 17.41 -14.76 -12.66
C GLN A 241 18.35 -13.75 -13.33
N HIS A 242 19.52 -14.23 -13.76
CA HIS A 242 20.53 -13.42 -14.44
C HIS A 242 20.08 -12.99 -15.85
N ILE A 243 19.11 -13.69 -16.46
CA ILE A 243 18.61 -13.42 -17.81
C ILE A 243 17.09 -13.66 -17.83
N PRO A 244 16.27 -12.69 -18.28
CA PRO A 244 14.84 -12.90 -18.47
C PRO A 244 14.64 -13.90 -19.63
N SER A 245 14.43 -15.18 -19.29
CA SER A 245 14.00 -16.19 -20.24
C SER A 245 13.16 -17.25 -19.52
N MET A 246 12.28 -17.93 -20.28
CA MET A 246 11.45 -19.02 -19.75
C MET A 246 12.27 -20.17 -19.14
N ALA A 247 13.55 -20.31 -19.51
CA ALA A 247 14.44 -21.36 -19.01
C ALA A 247 14.96 -21.10 -17.57
N PHE A 248 14.87 -19.86 -17.08
CA PHE A 248 15.37 -19.46 -15.76
C PHE A 248 14.26 -19.04 -14.77
N GLY A 249 13.01 -19.45 -15.05
CA GLY A 249 11.86 -19.18 -14.19
C GLY A 249 11.35 -20.41 -13.44
N PHE A 250 10.42 -20.18 -12.50
CA PHE A 250 9.65 -21.25 -11.87
C PHE A 250 8.46 -21.63 -12.76
N VAL A 251 8.40 -22.89 -13.19
CA VAL A 251 7.28 -23.41 -13.99
C VAL A 251 6.54 -24.45 -13.16
N VAL A 252 5.23 -24.30 -13.04
CA VAL A 252 4.35 -25.28 -12.38
C VAL A 252 3.54 -25.99 -13.44
N LEU A 253 3.57 -27.33 -13.43
CA LEU A 253 2.77 -28.17 -14.30
C LEU A 253 1.48 -28.52 -13.56
N ILE A 254 0.33 -28.16 -14.11
CA ILE A 254 -0.98 -28.46 -13.53
C ILE A 254 -1.44 -29.84 -14.00
N ARG A 255 -1.99 -30.63 -13.08
CA ARG A 255 -2.56 -31.94 -13.39
C ARG A 255 -3.89 -31.75 -14.09
N ASP A 256 -4.01 -32.24 -15.32
CA ASP A 256 -5.25 -32.15 -16.09
C ASP A 256 -6.31 -33.11 -15.51
N SER A 257 -7.44 -32.57 -15.07
CA SER A 257 -8.53 -33.36 -14.46
C SER A 257 -9.31 -34.21 -15.48
N LYS A 258 -9.01 -34.11 -16.78
CA LYS A 258 -9.74 -34.81 -17.85
C LYS A 258 -9.26 -36.24 -18.16
N LYS A 259 -8.25 -36.77 -17.48
CA LYS A 259 -7.79 -38.17 -17.67
C LYS A 259 -8.09 -39.03 -16.44
N SER A 260 -9.35 -39.41 -16.25
CA SER A 260 -9.76 -40.52 -15.38
C SER A 260 -11.12 -41.07 -15.83
N SER A 261 -11.20 -41.51 -17.09
CA SER A 261 -12.29 -42.37 -17.56
C SER A 261 -11.85 -43.15 -18.79
N TRP A 262 -11.15 -44.26 -18.56
CA TRP A 262 -11.17 -45.46 -19.39
C TRP A 262 -11.08 -46.66 -18.45
#